data_AF-A0ABD3WNZ0-F1
#
_entry.id   AF-A0ABD3WNZ0-F1
#
_cell.length_a   1.000
_cell.length_b   1.000
_cell.length_c   1.000
_cell.angle_alpha   90.00
_cell.angle_beta   90.00
_cell.angle_gamma   90.00
#
_symmetry.space_group_name_H-M   'P 1'
#
loop_
_entity.id
_entity.type
_entity.pdbx_description
1 polymer ?
#
loop_
_entity_poly.entity_id
_entity_poly.type
_entity_poly.pdbx_seq_one_letter_code
_entity_poly.pdbx_strand_id
1 'polypeptide(L)'
;MRPNYLRTCYAYFWEVCNNFLKTSVVRSRDYFMTAATAAHELGHNLGADHDGEGNSIACRAEDQFIMTPKNPVFTKSTRHSRNPWIFSNCSVDVFKYSLKNKYVCTIYSWIYVVLAY
;
A
#
# COMPACT_ATOMS: atom_id res chain seq x y z
N MET A 1 0.47 -13.12 5.28
CA MET A 1 0.08 -11.71 5.50
C MET A 1 1.27 -10.97 6.09
N ARG A 2 1.62 -9.79 5.54
CA ARG A 2 2.66 -8.95 6.15
C ARG A 2 1.99 -8.00 7.15
N PRO A 3 2.40 -8.02 8.44
CA PRO A 3 1.89 -7.07 9.42
C PRO A 3 2.47 -5.69 9.13
N ASN A 4 1.60 -4.70 9.01
CA ASN A 4 2.02 -3.32 9.10
C ASN A 4 2.45 -2.99 10.54
N TYR A 5 3.37 -2.04 10.73
CA TYR A 5 3.78 -1.58 12.07
C TYR A 5 2.58 -1.07 12.89
N LEU A 6 1.49 -0.75 12.20
CA LEU A 6 0.14 -0.60 12.74
C LEU A 6 -0.51 -1.98 12.79
N ARG A 7 -0.50 -2.60 13.97
CA ARG A 7 -0.94 -3.98 14.31
C ARG A 7 -2.42 -4.31 14.00
N THR A 8 -3.03 -3.70 13.00
CA THR A 8 -4.48 -3.66 12.79
C THR A 8 -4.89 -3.74 11.31
N CYS A 9 -3.93 -3.83 10.39
CA CYS A 9 -4.16 -3.97 8.96
C CYS A 9 -3.23 -5.03 8.37
N TYR A 10 -3.73 -5.76 7.36
CA TYR A 10 -3.03 -6.90 6.77
C TYR A 10 -3.33 -7.03 5.29
N ALA A 11 -2.26 -7.27 4.53
CA ALA A 11 -2.28 -7.61 3.12
C ALA A 11 -1.41 -8.84 2.83
N TYR A 12 -1.72 -9.54 1.75
CA TYR A 12 -0.86 -10.60 1.24
C TYR A 12 0.02 -10.07 0.12
N PHE A 13 1.32 -10.23 0.29
CA PHE A 13 2.31 -9.69 -0.62
C PHE A 13 2.26 -10.39 -1.99
N TRP A 14 2.14 -9.62 -3.08
CA TRP A 14 1.99 -10.10 -4.47
C TRP A 14 0.74 -10.90 -4.81
N GLU A 15 -0.28 -10.96 -3.95
CA GLU A 15 -1.39 -11.88 -4.17
C GLU A 15 -2.60 -11.26 -4.90
N VAL A 16 -2.47 -10.10 -5.55
CA VAL A 16 -3.61 -9.39 -6.20
C VAL A 16 -4.48 -10.22 -7.16
N CYS A 17 -3.93 -11.27 -7.80
CA CYS A 17 -4.70 -12.18 -8.67
C CYS A 17 -5.04 -13.53 -8.04
N ASN A 18 -4.60 -13.78 -6.82
CA ASN A 18 -4.81 -15.05 -6.17
C ASN A 18 -6.26 -15.16 -5.71
N ASN A 19 -6.94 -16.26 -6.07
CA ASN A 19 -8.35 -16.43 -5.74
C ASN A 19 -8.63 -16.47 -4.23
N PHE A 20 -7.64 -16.80 -3.40
CA PHE A 20 -7.78 -16.93 -1.96
C PHE A 20 -7.05 -15.84 -1.17
N LEU A 21 -6.01 -15.24 -1.76
CA LEU A 21 -5.10 -14.36 -1.05
C LEU A 21 -5.15 -12.89 -1.52
N LYS A 22 -5.96 -12.54 -2.52
CA LYS A 22 -6.07 -11.16 -3.06
C LYS A 22 -6.77 -10.13 -2.17
N THR A 23 -7.18 -10.52 -0.97
CA THR A 23 -7.96 -9.67 -0.06
C THR A 23 -7.06 -9.03 0.98
N SER A 24 -7.29 -7.75 1.25
CA SER A 24 -6.68 -7.01 2.36
C SER A 24 -7.73 -6.61 3.40
N VAL A 25 -7.31 -6.52 4.65
CA VAL A 25 -8.16 -6.09 5.78
C VAL A 25 -7.59 -4.80 6.36
N VAL A 26 -8.44 -3.79 6.45
CA VAL A 26 -8.07 -2.47 6.96
C VAL A 26 -8.98 -2.12 8.12
N ARG A 27 -8.41 -1.78 9.28
CA ARG A 27 -9.19 -1.18 10.36
C ARG A 27 -9.59 0.25 9.98
N SER A 28 -10.88 0.53 10.04
CA SER A 28 -11.40 1.88 9.86
C SER A 28 -10.90 2.83 10.95
N ARG A 29 -10.47 4.03 10.55
CA ARG A 29 -10.12 5.19 11.38
C ARG A 29 -10.75 6.45 10.74
N ASP A 30 -10.30 7.64 11.13
CA ASP A 30 -10.66 8.90 10.47
C ASP A 30 -10.59 8.76 8.93
N TYR A 31 -11.53 9.38 8.22
CA TYR A 31 -11.79 9.14 6.79
C TYR A 31 -10.54 9.08 5.91
N PHE A 32 -9.63 10.03 6.09
CA PHE A 32 -8.40 10.16 5.30
C PHE A 32 -7.36 9.08 5.61
N MET A 33 -7.24 8.69 6.89
CA MET A 33 -6.34 7.62 7.32
C MET A 33 -6.79 6.29 6.70
N THR A 34 -8.10 6.01 6.74
CA THR A 34 -8.65 4.75 6.20
C THR A 34 -8.34 4.60 4.71
N ALA A 35 -8.53 5.65 3.92
CA ALA A 35 -8.23 5.62 2.49
C ALA A 35 -6.73 5.41 2.20
N ALA A 36 -5.85 6.11 2.92
CA ALA A 36 -4.41 5.95 2.74
C ALA A 36 -3.91 4.57 3.19
N THR A 37 -4.45 4.05 4.29
CA THR A 37 -4.14 2.68 4.75
C THR A 37 -4.68 1.64 3.78
N ALA A 38 -5.88 1.82 3.23
CA ALA A 38 -6.39 0.94 2.17
C ALA A 38 -5.50 0.95 0.91
N ALA A 39 -5.03 2.13 0.50
CA ALA A 39 -4.07 2.24 -0.60
C ALA A 39 -2.74 1.55 -0.28
N HIS A 40 -2.25 1.66 0.96
CA HIS A 40 -1.05 0.98 1.44
C HIS A 40 -1.20 -0.55 1.35
N GLU A 41 -2.28 -1.11 1.89
CA GLU A 41 -2.51 -2.55 1.86
C GLU A 41 -2.72 -3.08 0.43
N LEU A 42 -3.32 -2.28 -0.45
CA LEU A 42 -3.38 -2.61 -1.88
C LEU A 42 -1.99 -2.62 -2.51
N GLY A 43 -1.11 -1.68 -2.12
CA GLY A 43 0.28 -1.65 -2.56
C GLY A 43 1.02 -2.95 -2.25
N HIS A 44 0.83 -3.52 -1.05
CA HIS A 44 1.36 -4.84 -0.72
C HIS A 44 0.79 -5.96 -1.60
N ASN A 45 -0.52 -6.00 -1.86
CA ASN A 45 -1.11 -6.99 -2.78
C ASN A 45 -0.54 -6.89 -4.19
N LEU A 46 -0.21 -5.67 -4.63
CA LEU A 46 0.48 -5.41 -5.90
C LEU A 46 1.98 -5.74 -5.84
N GLY A 47 2.55 -5.96 -4.66
CA GLY A 47 3.92 -6.44 -4.48
C GLY A 47 4.91 -5.40 -3.95
N ALA A 48 4.48 -4.20 -3.60
CA ALA A 48 5.39 -3.17 -3.08
C ALA A 48 5.82 -3.47 -1.64
N ASP A 49 7.13 -3.45 -1.41
CA ASP A 49 7.71 -3.41 -0.07
C ASP A 49 7.49 -2.02 0.55
N HIS A 50 7.61 -1.90 1.87
CA HIS A 50 7.65 -0.59 2.50
C HIS A 50 8.81 0.25 1.95
N ASP A 51 8.60 1.56 1.83
CA ASP A 51 9.69 2.48 1.51
C ASP A 51 10.78 2.39 2.59
N GLY A 52 12.01 2.14 2.16
CA GLY A 52 13.18 2.00 3.04
C GLY A 52 13.48 0.55 3.42
N GLU A 53 12.75 -0.42 2.86
CA GLU A 53 12.91 -1.85 3.12
C GLU A 53 12.96 -2.65 1.82
N GLY A 54 13.58 -3.84 1.87
CA GLY A 54 13.56 -4.80 0.76
C GLY A 54 13.96 -4.19 -0.60
N ASN A 55 13.10 -4.36 -1.60
CA ASN A 55 13.33 -3.84 -2.95
C ASN A 55 13.07 -2.32 -3.06
N SER A 56 12.52 -1.70 -2.03
CA SER A 56 12.23 -0.27 -1.93
C SER A 56 13.26 0.50 -1.08
N ILE A 57 14.45 -0.09 -0.83
CA ILE A 57 15.51 0.51 0.01
C ILE A 57 15.99 1.89 -0.50
N ALA A 58 15.84 2.16 -1.80
CA ALA A 58 16.22 3.45 -2.41
C ALA A 58 15.24 4.59 -2.07
N CYS A 59 14.00 4.27 -1.70
CA CYS A 59 13.00 5.23 -1.27
C CYS A 59 13.05 5.35 0.25
N ARG A 60 13.16 6.55 0.82
CA ARG A 60 13.32 6.69 2.27
C ARG A 60 11.98 6.60 2.97
N ALA A 61 11.91 5.82 4.06
CA ALA A 61 10.73 5.77 4.93
C ALA A 61 10.32 7.16 5.44
N GLU A 62 11.29 8.05 5.67
CA GLU A 62 11.08 9.41 6.18
C GLU A 62 10.38 10.35 5.20
N ASP A 63 10.33 10.01 3.91
CA ASP A 63 9.65 10.84 2.92
C ASP A 63 8.12 10.71 2.99
N GLN A 64 7.60 9.78 3.80
CA GLN A 64 6.17 9.63 4.12
C GLN A 64 5.24 9.45 2.91
N PHE A 65 5.73 8.78 1.86
CA PHE A 65 4.88 8.25 0.80
C PHE A 65 3.94 7.17 1.34
N ILE A 66 2.91 6.80 0.57
CA ILE A 66 1.88 5.85 1.03
C ILE A 66 2.48 4.55 1.61
N MET A 67 3.56 4.01 1.03
CA MET A 67 4.20 2.76 1.48
C MET A 67 5.22 2.96 2.61
N THR A 68 5.29 4.13 3.25
CA THR A 68 6.11 4.30 4.45
C THR A 68 5.70 3.28 5.53
N PRO A 69 6.66 2.65 6.24
CA PRO A 69 6.35 1.71 7.33
C PRO A 69 5.81 2.41 8.59
N LYS A 70 5.75 3.75 8.59
CA LYS A 70 5.29 4.59 9.70
C LYS A 70 3.85 5.03 9.48
N ASN A 71 3.19 5.57 10.52
CA ASN A 71 1.92 6.26 10.31
C ASN A 71 2.10 7.43 9.33
N PRO A 72 1.27 7.55 8.27
CA PRO A 72 1.25 8.74 7.45
C PRO A 72 0.89 9.96 8.31
N VAL A 73 1.67 11.04 8.16
CA VAL A 73 1.46 12.29 8.90
C VAL A 73 0.78 13.29 7.97
N PHE A 74 -0.53 13.46 8.15
CA PHE A 74 -1.33 14.41 7.37
C PHE A 74 -1.25 15.80 7.99
N THR A 75 -0.20 16.56 7.66
CA THR A 75 -0.03 17.94 8.13
C THR A 75 0.19 18.90 6.97
N LYS A 76 -0.24 20.15 7.14
CA LYS A 76 0.00 21.22 6.15
C LYS A 76 1.43 21.79 6.24
N SER A 77 2.21 21.48 7.28
CA SER A 77 3.44 22.18 7.65
C SER A 77 4.75 21.41 7.43
N THR A 78 4.76 20.36 6.62
CA THR A 78 6.00 19.60 6.32
C THR A 78 6.35 19.63 4.83
N ARG A 79 7.66 19.44 4.54
CA ARG A 79 8.22 19.23 3.18
C ARG A 79 7.53 18.06 2.44
N HIS A 80 6.84 17.18 3.16
CA HIS A 80 6.21 15.96 2.67
C HIS A 80 4.68 15.98 2.75
N SER A 81 4.05 17.15 2.95
CA SER A 81 2.59 17.28 3.14
C SER A 81 1.71 16.63 2.07
N ARG A 82 2.24 16.41 0.85
CA ARG A 82 1.56 15.72 -0.25
C ARG A 82 1.84 14.23 -0.32
N ASN A 83 2.95 13.77 0.24
CA ASN A 83 3.44 12.40 0.09
C ASN A 83 2.50 11.33 0.68
N PRO A 84 1.75 11.60 1.77
CA PRO A 84 0.73 10.66 2.25
C PRO A 84 -0.39 10.32 1.26
N TRP A 85 -0.47 11.03 0.13
CA TRP A 85 -1.46 10.84 -0.93
C TRP A 85 -0.88 10.29 -2.23
N ILE A 86 0.42 10.02 -2.28
CA ILE A 86 1.10 9.54 -3.48
C ILE A 86 2.05 8.39 -3.15
N PHE A 87 2.24 7.50 -4.12
CA PHE A 87 3.21 6.42 -4.04
C PHE A 87 4.60 6.92 -4.43
N SER A 88 5.64 6.35 -3.81
CA SER A 88 7.04 6.57 -4.20
C SER A 88 7.31 5.98 -5.59
N ASN A 89 8.42 6.38 -6.23
CA ASN A 89 8.82 5.77 -7.50
C ASN A 89 9.15 4.27 -7.35
N CYS A 90 9.72 3.84 -6.22
CA CYS A 90 9.97 2.42 -5.93
C CYS A 90 8.67 1.61 -5.97
N SER A 91 7.62 2.11 -5.31
CA SER A 91 6.30 1.47 -5.34
C SER A 91 5.70 1.43 -6.74
N VAL A 92 5.77 2.55 -7.47
CA VAL A 92 5.24 2.68 -8.84
C VAL A 92 5.92 1.71 -9.81
N ASP A 93 7.22 1.51 -9.71
CA ASP A 93 7.94 0.60 -10.60
C ASP A 93 7.57 -0.87 -10.34
N VAL A 94 7.36 -1.23 -9.08
CA VAL A 94 6.81 -2.54 -8.72
C VAL A 94 5.38 -2.70 -9.23
N PHE A 95 4.53 -1.67 -9.15
CA PHE A 95 3.17 -1.74 -9.67
C PHE A 95 3.16 -1.93 -11.19
N LYS A 96 4.00 -1.20 -11.92
CA LYS A 96 4.14 -1.40 -13.38
C LYS A 96 4.53 -2.84 -13.71
N TYR A 97 5.49 -3.40 -12.97
CA TYR A 97 5.89 -4.79 -13.16
C TYR A 97 4.73 -5.74 -12.85
N SER A 98 4.04 -5.56 -11.72
CA SER A 98 2.92 -6.39 -11.31
C SER A 98 1.79 -6.35 -12.34
N LEU A 99 1.34 -5.17 -12.73
CA LEU A 99 0.29 -4.96 -13.72
C LEU A 99 0.63 -5.55 -15.08
N LYS A 100 1.90 -5.45 -15.53
CA LYS A 100 2.34 -6.07 -16.78
C LYS A 100 2.23 -7.60 -16.74
N ASN A 101 2.58 -8.21 -15.60
CA ASN A 101 2.58 -9.67 -15.44
C ASN A 101 1.20 -10.25 -15.05
N LYS A 102 0.31 -9.42 -14.50
CA LYS A 102 -0.98 -9.81 -13.91
C LYS A 102 -2.19 -9.13 -14.56
N TYR A 103 -2.00 -8.58 -15.76
CA TYR A 103 -2.96 -7.72 -16.44
C TYR A 103 -4.37 -8.31 -16.48
N VAL A 104 -4.54 -9.60 -16.80
CA VAL A 104 -5.86 -10.22 -16.97
C VAL A 104 -6.76 -10.02 -15.73
N CYS A 105 -6.24 -10.19 -14.52
CA CYS A 105 -7.08 -10.04 -13.33
C CYS A 105 -7.22 -8.58 -12.89
N THR A 106 -6.27 -7.71 -13.21
CA THR A 106 -6.28 -6.32 -12.70
C THR A 106 -7.12 -5.38 -13.54
N ILE A 107 -7.41 -5.71 -14.81
CA ILE A 107 -8.36 -4.96 -15.66
C ILE A 107 -9.74 -5.62 -15.78
N TYR A 108 -9.86 -6.93 -15.54
CA TYR A 108 -11.14 -7.65 -15.68
C TYR A 108 -11.71 -8.21 -14.37
N SER A 109 -11.03 -8.07 -13.23
CA SER A 109 -11.56 -8.49 -11.93
C SER A 109 -11.60 -7.34 -10.93
N TRP A 110 -12.60 -7.38 -10.06
CA TRP A 110 -12.71 -6.49 -8.92
C TRP A 110 -11.61 -6.80 -7.90
N ILE A 111 -10.86 -5.77 -7.52
CA ILE A 111 -9.90 -5.82 -6.42
C ILE A 111 -10.65 -5.39 -5.15
N TYR A 112 -10.63 -6.24 -4.12
CA TYR A 112 -11.42 -6.03 -2.91
C TYR A 112 -10.55 -5.58 -1.74
N VAL A 113 -10.91 -4.44 -1.15
CA VAL A 113 -10.41 -4.00 0.17
C VAL A 113 -11.58 -4.06 1.15
N VAL A 114 -11.44 -4.83 2.22
CA VAL A 114 -12.48 -4.98 3.23
C VAL A 114 -12.19 -4.04 4.40
N LEU A 115 -13.15 -3.16 4.70
CA LEU A 115 -13.10 -2.29 5.87
C LEU A 115 -13.68 -3.04 7.08
N ALA A 116 -12.85 -3.23 8.11
CA ALA A 116 -13.26 -3.76 9.40
C ALA A 116 -13.46 -2.60 10.39
N TYR A 117 -14.61 -2.59 11.06
CA TYR A 117 -14.97 -1.62 12.10
C TYR A 117 -14.53 -2.08 13.50
#